data_AF-A0A701MKS8-F1
#
_entry.id   AF-A0A701MKS8-F1
#
_cell.length_a   1.000
_cell.length_b   1.000
_cell.length_c   1.000
_cell.angle_alpha   90.00
_cell.angle_beta   90.00
_cell.angle_gamma   90.00
#
_symmetry.space_group_name_H-M   'P 1'
#
loop_
_entity.id
_entity.type
_entity.pdbx_description
1 polymer ?
#
loop_
_entity_poly.entity_id
_entity_poly.type
_entity_poly.pdbx_seq_one_letter_code
_entity_poly.pdbx_strand_id
1 'polypeptide(L)'
;DPGLIFHPPLLYMGYVGFSVAFAFAIAALLSGRLDSAFTRFARPWTLAAWVFLTLGIVLGSAWAYYELGWGGWWFWDPVENASFMPWLAGTALLHSLAVTEQRAGFKAWTLLLSICAFSLCLLGTFLVRSGVLVSVHA
;
A
#
# COMPACT_ATOMS: atom_id res chain seq x y z
N ASP A 1 21.81 -1.00 -11.79
CA ASP A 1 21.28 0.37 -11.67
C ASP A 1 20.69 0.60 -10.28
N PRO A 2 20.97 1.71 -9.56
CA PRO A 2 20.48 1.93 -8.19
C PRO A 2 18.95 1.84 -8.07
N GLY A 3 18.20 2.32 -9.07
CA GLY A 3 16.74 2.23 -9.11
C GLY A 3 16.23 0.78 -9.01
N LEU A 4 16.82 -0.14 -9.78
CA LEU A 4 16.52 -1.59 -9.74
C LEU A 4 16.78 -2.21 -8.35
N ILE A 5 17.78 -1.71 -7.63
CA ILE A 5 18.19 -2.24 -6.32
C ILE A 5 17.27 -1.74 -5.20
N PHE A 6 16.88 -0.47 -5.25
CA PHE A 6 16.15 0.17 -4.15
C PHE A 6 14.63 0.10 -4.29
N HIS A 7 14.08 0.16 -5.51
CA HIS A 7 12.62 0.20 -5.67
C HIS A 7 11.91 -1.08 -5.17
N PRO A 8 12.43 -2.32 -5.37
CA PRO A 8 11.71 -3.51 -4.92
C PRO A 8 11.65 -3.62 -3.39
N PRO A 9 12.75 -3.43 -2.62
CA PRO A 9 12.69 -3.40 -1.16
C PRO A 9 11.72 -2.35 -0.62
N LEU A 10 11.66 -1.16 -1.23
CA LEU A 10 10.74 -0.10 -0.81
C LEU A 10 9.28 -0.47 -1.06
N LEU A 11 8.95 -1.03 -2.23
CA LEU A 11 7.62 -1.57 -2.53
C LEU A 11 7.22 -2.65 -1.50
N TYR A 12 8.13 -3.60 -1.21
CA TYR A 12 7.87 -4.65 -0.23
C TYR A 12 7.68 -4.11 1.18
N MET A 13 8.49 -3.14 1.62
CA MET A 13 8.29 -2.49 2.91
C MET A 13 6.94 -1.78 3.00
N GLY A 14 6.47 -1.18 1.91
CA GLY A 14 5.12 -0.63 1.81
C GLY A 14 4.04 -1.70 1.98
N TYR A 15 4.12 -2.79 1.22
CA TYR A 15 3.14 -3.89 1.28
C TYR A 15 3.10 -4.57 2.65
N VAL A 16 4.27 -4.91 3.21
CA VAL A 16 4.38 -5.52 4.53
C VAL A 16 3.94 -4.53 5.60
N GLY A 17 4.22 -3.24 5.46
CA GLY A 17 3.79 -2.21 6.40
C GLY A 17 2.27 -2.15 6.57
N PHE A 18 1.49 -2.33 5.49
CA PHE A 18 0.02 -2.38 5.58
C PHE A 18 -0.52 -3.58 6.38
N SER A 19 0.27 -4.65 6.56
CA SER A 19 -0.13 -5.79 7.41
C SER A 19 -0.35 -5.38 8.88
N VAL A 20 0.34 -4.34 9.35
CA VAL A 20 0.18 -3.82 10.72
C VAL A 20 -1.21 -3.20 10.89
N ALA A 21 -1.63 -2.35 9.94
CA ALA A 21 -2.97 -1.76 9.94
C ALA A 21 -4.07 -2.84 9.86
N PHE A 22 -3.86 -3.86 9.01
CA PHE A 22 -4.74 -5.02 8.93
C PHE A 22 -4.83 -5.79 10.25
N ALA A 23 -3.70 -6.14 10.87
CA ALA A 23 -3.67 -6.89 12.12
C ALA A 23 -4.44 -6.17 13.23
N PHE A 24 -4.24 -4.85 13.35
CA PHE A 24 -4.99 -4.02 14.28
C PHE A 24 -6.49 -3.98 13.97
N ALA A 25 -6.88 -3.93 12.69
CA ALA A 25 -8.29 -3.93 12.29
C ALA A 25 -8.97 -5.25 12.65
N ILE A 26 -8.30 -6.39 12.43
CA ILE A 26 -8.80 -7.71 12.84
C ILE A 26 -8.90 -7.80 14.36
N ALA A 27 -7.89 -7.33 15.11
CA ALA A 27 -7.93 -7.31 16.57
C ALA A 27 -9.12 -6.47 17.10
N ALA A 28 -9.40 -5.32 16.48
CA ALA A 28 -10.55 -4.48 16.83
C ALA A 28 -11.89 -5.16 16.56
N LEU A 29 -12.01 -5.89 15.44
CA LEU A 29 -13.20 -6.68 15.12
C LEU A 29 -13.42 -7.83 16.11
N LEU A 30 -12.36 -8.56 16.46
CA LEU A 30 -12.43 -9.70 17.40
C LEU A 30 -12.73 -9.26 18.83
N SER A 31 -12.18 -8.13 19.26
CA SER A 31 -12.42 -7.57 20.60
C SER A 31 -13.73 -6.80 20.71
N GLY A 32 -14.36 -6.45 19.58
CA GLY A 32 -15.54 -5.58 19.53
C GLY A 32 -15.26 -4.14 19.99
N ARG A 33 -13.99 -3.75 20.14
CA ARG A 33 -13.57 -2.44 20.67
C ARG A 33 -12.71 -1.71 19.66
N LEU A 34 -13.15 -0.51 19.32
CA LEU A 34 -12.48 0.39 18.39
C LEU A 34 -12.13 1.67 19.17
N ASP A 35 -11.09 1.51 19.98
CA ASP A 35 -10.63 2.52 20.93
C ASP A 35 -9.72 3.54 20.23
N SER A 36 -9.63 4.74 20.79
CA SER A 36 -8.72 5.79 20.27
C SER A 36 -7.25 5.35 20.24
N ALA A 37 -6.88 4.38 21.09
CA ALA A 37 -5.58 3.73 21.06
C ALA A 37 -5.30 3.07 19.70
N PHE A 38 -6.28 2.37 19.11
CA PHE A 38 -6.14 1.74 17.79
C PHE A 38 -5.75 2.76 16.73
N THR A 39 -6.49 3.87 16.62
CA THR A 39 -6.22 4.89 15.57
C THR A 39 -4.88 5.56 15.78
N ARG A 40 -4.55 5.88 17.04
CA ARG A 40 -3.29 6.53 17.41
C ARG A 40 -2.08 5.65 17.12
N PHE A 41 -2.19 4.33 17.33
CA PHE A 41 -1.12 3.40 17.01
C PHE A 41 -1.07 3.07 15.52
N ALA A 42 -2.20 2.82 14.86
CA ALA A 42 -2.24 2.44 13.45
C ALA A 42 -1.74 3.56 12.52
N ARG A 43 -2.06 4.82 12.81
CA ARG A 43 -1.75 5.97 11.94
C ARG A 43 -0.26 6.12 11.57
N PRO A 44 0.70 6.15 12.51
CA PRO A 44 2.13 6.26 12.14
C PRO A 44 2.62 5.06 11.33
N TRP A 45 2.14 3.84 11.60
CA TRP A 45 2.50 2.64 10.84
C TRP A 45 1.95 2.69 9.41
N THR A 46 0.68 3.07 9.25
CA THR A 46 0.07 3.28 7.94
C THR A 46 0.81 4.37 7.15
N LEU A 47 1.24 5.45 7.81
CA LEU A 47 2.00 6.52 7.17
C LEU A 47 3.37 6.02 6.70
N ALA A 48 4.10 5.29 7.54
CA ALA A 48 5.38 4.70 7.17
C ALA A 48 5.24 3.75 5.96
N ALA A 49 4.24 2.86 5.99
CA ALA A 49 3.93 1.96 4.88
C ALA A 49 3.64 2.73 3.59
N TRP A 50 2.81 3.78 3.67
CA TRP A 50 2.45 4.62 2.54
C TRP A 50 3.65 5.38 1.97
N VAL A 51 4.55 5.89 2.82
CA VAL A 51 5.79 6.58 2.40
C VAL A 51 6.70 5.60 1.66
N PHE A 52 6.95 4.41 2.21
CA PHE A 52 7.79 3.41 1.54
C PHE A 52 7.18 2.97 0.20
N LEU A 53 5.87 2.76 0.14
CA LEU A 53 5.18 2.44 -1.10
C LEU A 53 5.34 3.57 -2.13
N THR A 54 5.16 4.83 -1.72
CA THR A 54 5.33 6.02 -2.57
C THR A 54 6.75 6.09 -3.14
N LEU A 55 7.77 5.90 -2.30
CA LEU A 55 9.16 5.90 -2.74
C LEU A 55 9.46 4.75 -3.70
N GLY A 56 8.92 3.56 -3.42
CA GLY A 56 9.05 2.40 -4.30
C GLY A 56 8.44 2.63 -5.69
N ILE A 57 7.24 3.23 -5.74
CA ILE A 57 6.56 3.60 -6.99
C ILE A 57 7.40 4.62 -7.76
N VAL A 58 7.80 5.72 -7.12
CA VAL A 58 8.58 6.80 -7.78
C VAL A 58 9.91 6.30 -8.33
N LEU A 59 10.66 5.50 -7.55
CA LEU A 59 11.94 4.96 -8.01
C LEU A 59 11.77 3.90 -9.10
N GLY A 60 10.71 3.09 -9.03
CA GLY A 60 10.37 2.12 -10.08
C GLY A 60 10.04 2.82 -11.40
N SER A 61 9.18 3.83 -11.36
CA SER A 61 8.83 4.68 -12.50
C SER A 61 10.04 5.39 -13.10
N ALA A 62 10.91 5.96 -12.26
CA ALA A 62 12.15 6.58 -12.72
C ALA A 62 13.05 5.58 -13.44
N TRP A 63 13.26 4.40 -12.85
CA TRP A 63 14.07 3.35 -13.46
C TRP A 63 13.48 2.85 -14.79
N ALA A 64 12.17 2.61 -14.84
CA ALA A 64 11.49 2.16 -16.06
C ALA A 64 11.63 3.19 -17.19
N TYR A 65 11.52 4.49 -16.88
CA TYR A 65 11.76 5.56 -17.84
C TYR A 65 13.19 5.53 -18.40
N TYR A 66 14.20 5.38 -17.55
CA TYR A 66 15.60 5.38 -17.97
C TYR A 66 16.02 4.11 -18.72
N GLU A 67 15.62 2.93 -18.24
CA GLU A 67 16.16 1.66 -18.72
C GLU A 67 15.33 1.06 -19.87
N LEU A 68 13.99 1.18 -19.79
CA LEU A 68 13.08 0.56 -20.76
C LEU A 68 12.66 1.53 -21.86
N GLY A 69 13.11 2.79 -21.78
CA GLY A 69 12.80 3.83 -22.75
C GLY A 69 11.30 4.10 -22.87
N TRP A 70 10.55 3.86 -21.79
CA TRP A 70 9.13 4.17 -21.78
C TRP A 70 8.94 5.63 -22.16
N GLY A 71 7.99 5.90 -23.07
CA GLY A 71 7.69 7.26 -23.56
C GLY A 71 7.20 8.23 -22.47
N GLY A 72 7.24 7.84 -21.19
CA GLY A 72 6.87 8.62 -20.02
C GLY A 72 7.22 7.89 -18.72
N TRP A 73 6.93 8.55 -17.59
CA TRP A 73 7.20 8.05 -16.23
C TRP A 73 6.19 7.01 -15.73
N TRP A 74 5.08 6.81 -16.45
CA TRP A 74 4.02 5.87 -16.09
C TRP A 74 3.37 5.33 -17.36
N PHE A 75 3.19 4.01 -17.44
CA PHE A 75 2.67 3.33 -18.63
C PHE A 75 1.47 2.43 -18.35
N TRP A 76 0.95 2.42 -17.11
CA TRP A 76 -0.21 1.62 -16.71
C TRP A 76 -0.02 0.12 -16.95
N ASP A 77 1.21 -0.37 -16.82
CA ASP A 77 1.46 -1.80 -16.92
C ASP A 77 0.89 -2.54 -15.68
N PRO A 78 0.76 -3.88 -15.72
CA PRO A 78 0.27 -4.65 -14.59
C PRO A 78 1.02 -4.42 -13.26
N VAL A 79 2.34 -4.23 -13.29
CA VAL A 79 3.17 -4.02 -12.09
C VAL A 79 2.88 -2.64 -11.48
N GLU A 80 2.86 -1.61 -12.31
CA GLU A 80 2.46 -0.26 -11.89
C GLU A 80 1.06 -0.24 -11.27
N ASN A 81 0.07 -0.84 -11.95
CA ASN A 81 -1.30 -0.93 -11.43
C ASN A 81 -1.40 -1.70 -10.11
N ALA A 82 -0.68 -2.81 -9.99
CA ALA A 82 -0.65 -3.63 -8.79
C ALA A 82 -0.16 -2.85 -7.57
N SER A 83 0.82 -1.96 -7.75
CA SER A 83 1.32 -1.08 -6.68
C SER A 83 0.44 0.14 -6.43
N PHE A 84 -0.25 0.63 -7.45
CA PHE A 84 -1.11 1.81 -7.37
C PHE A 84 -2.42 1.57 -6.60
N MET A 85 -3.04 0.40 -6.74
CA MET A 85 -4.27 0.05 -6.02
C MET A 85 -4.15 0.15 -4.48
N PRO A 86 -3.16 -0.50 -3.82
CA PRO A 86 -2.98 -0.34 -2.37
C PRO A 86 -2.53 1.06 -1.99
N TRP A 87 -1.85 1.81 -2.87
CA TRP A 87 -1.49 3.21 -2.61
C TRP A 87 -2.74 4.11 -2.51
N LEU A 88 -3.73 3.93 -3.39
CA LEU A 88 -5.01 4.64 -3.33
C LEU A 88 -5.79 4.27 -2.05
N ALA A 89 -5.90 2.98 -1.74
CA ALA A 89 -6.56 2.52 -0.53
C ALA A 89 -5.85 3.04 0.75
N GLY A 90 -4.52 3.04 0.75
CA GLY A 90 -3.69 3.58 1.83
C GLY A 90 -3.87 5.08 2.01
N THR A 91 -3.96 5.85 0.92
CA THR A 91 -4.27 7.28 0.97
C THR A 91 -5.63 7.52 1.61
N ALA A 92 -6.67 6.80 1.17
CA ALA A 92 -8.00 6.89 1.78
C ALA A 92 -7.98 6.48 3.25
N LEU A 93 -7.23 5.44 3.61
CA LEU A 93 -7.06 4.96 4.98
C LEU A 93 -6.44 6.02 5.89
N LEU A 94 -5.39 6.73 5.43
CA LEU A 94 -4.77 7.81 6.20
C LEU A 94 -5.76 8.93 6.54
N HIS A 95 -6.61 9.30 5.58
CA HIS A 95 -7.68 10.29 5.80
C HIS A 95 -8.73 9.75 6.77
N SER A 96 -9.15 8.49 6.60
CA SER A 96 -10.11 7.84 7.48
C SER A 96 -9.60 7.78 8.92
N LEU A 97 -8.35 7.36 9.13
CA LEU A 97 -7.69 7.31 10.44
C LEU A 97 -7.64 8.68 11.12
N ALA A 98 -7.31 9.74 10.38
CA ALA A 98 -7.28 11.10 10.92
C ALA A 98 -8.68 11.56 11.39
N VAL A 99 -9.74 11.27 10.63
CA VAL A 99 -11.11 11.60 11.02
C VAL A 99 -11.59 10.75 12.19
N THR A 100 -11.25 9.46 12.21
CA THR A 100 -11.61 8.56 13.32
C THR A 100 -10.92 8.95 14.62
N GLU A 101 -9.66 9.37 14.56
CA GLU A 101 -8.92 9.86 15.73
C GLU A 101 -9.51 11.17 16.28
N GLN A 102 -9.82 12.14 15.41
CA GLN A 102 -10.24 13.48 15.84
C GLN A 102 -11.73 13.58 16.19
N ARG A 103 -12.59 12.84 15.49
CA ARG A 103 -14.06 13.02 15.54
C ARG A 103 -14.83 11.74 15.87
N ALA A 104 -14.14 10.63 16.12
CA ALA A 104 -14.74 9.30 16.29
C ALA A 104 -15.65 8.84 15.12
N GLY A 105 -15.59 9.52 13.96
CA GLY A 105 -16.33 9.18 12.75
C GLY A 105 -15.58 8.19 11.86
N PHE A 106 -16.24 7.63 10.84
CA PHE A 106 -15.63 6.71 9.85
C PHE A 106 -14.96 5.44 10.38
N LYS A 107 -15.29 5.01 11.61
CA LYS A 107 -14.77 3.76 12.20
C LYS A 107 -14.89 2.54 11.28
N ALA A 108 -16.08 2.32 10.72
CA ALA A 108 -16.32 1.21 9.78
C ALA A 108 -15.47 1.33 8.51
N TRP A 109 -15.32 2.54 7.97
CA TRP A 109 -14.47 2.80 6.81
C TRP A 109 -12.99 2.57 7.10
N THR A 110 -12.51 2.96 8.28
CA THR A 110 -11.13 2.71 8.69
C THR A 110 -10.83 1.22 8.75
N LEU A 111 -11.74 0.40 9.30
CA LEU A 111 -11.59 -1.06 9.30
C LEU A 111 -11.61 -1.63 7.87
N LEU A 112 -12.61 -1.24 7.08
CA LEU A 112 -12.76 -1.70 5.71
C LEU A 112 -11.50 -1.37 4.88
N LEU A 113 -11.03 -0.13 4.94
CA LEU A 113 -9.85 0.33 4.21
C LEU A 113 -8.56 -0.34 4.70
N SER A 114 -8.44 -0.63 6.01
CA SER A 114 -7.30 -1.39 6.55
C SER A 114 -7.24 -2.79 5.97
N ILE A 115 -8.40 -3.45 5.85
CA ILE A 115 -8.51 -4.78 5.24
C ILE A 115 -8.26 -4.70 3.74
N CYS A 116 -8.94 -3.81 3.03
CA CYS A 116 -8.80 -3.65 1.59
C CYS A 116 -7.36 -3.30 1.17
N ALA A 117 -6.69 -2.37 1.87
CA ALA A 117 -5.32 -1.99 1.53
C ALA A 117 -4.36 -3.19 1.59
N PHE A 118 -4.45 -4.01 2.64
CA PHE A 118 -3.61 -5.20 2.75
C PHE A 118 -4.01 -6.29 1.76
N SER A 119 -5.31 -6.53 1.55
CA SER A 119 -5.80 -7.46 0.52
C SER A 119 -5.33 -7.08 -0.88
N LEU A 120 -5.29 -5.78 -1.20
CA LEU A 120 -4.76 -5.28 -2.47
C LEU A 120 -3.24 -5.46 -2.57
N CYS A 121 -2.49 -5.37 -1.47
CA CYS A 121 -1.07 -5.71 -1.45
C CYS A 121 -0.84 -7.20 -1.76
N LEU A 122 -1.66 -8.09 -1.19
CA LEU A 122 -1.61 -9.53 -1.48
C LEU A 122 -1.98 -9.82 -2.93
N LEU A 123 -3.05 -9.19 -3.43
CA LEU A 123 -3.47 -9.29 -4.83
C LEU A 123 -2.37 -8.80 -5.77
N GLY A 124 -1.79 -7.63 -5.52
CA GLY A 124 -0.71 -7.08 -6.33
C GLY A 124 0.53 -7.97 -6.34
N THR A 125 0.92 -8.51 -5.18
CA THR A 125 2.02 -9.47 -5.09
C THR A 125 1.72 -10.75 -5.88
N PHE A 126 0.50 -11.27 -5.76
CA PHE A 126 0.05 -12.44 -6.52
C PHE A 126 0.08 -12.17 -8.02
N LEU A 127 -0.48 -11.06 -8.50
CA LEU A 127 -0.54 -10.72 -9.93
C LEU A 127 0.87 -10.60 -10.54
N VAL A 128 1.82 -10.00 -9.84
CA VAL A 128 3.19 -9.78 -10.34
C VAL A 128 4.08 -11.02 -10.24
N ARG A 129 3.81 -11.93 -9.28
CA ARG A 129 4.70 -13.08 -8.99
C ARG A 129 4.14 -14.45 -9.38
N SER A 130 2.85 -14.58 -9.64
CA SER A 130 2.21 -15.87 -9.96
C SER A 130 2.43 -16.35 -11.40
N GLY A 131 2.89 -15.48 -12.30
CA GLY A 131 3.01 -15.78 -13.73
C GLY A 131 1.66 -15.88 -14.47
N VAL A 132 0.54 -15.54 -13.80
CA VAL A 132 -0.81 -15.50 -14.42
C VAL A 132 -0.94 -14.35 -15.42
N LEU A 133 -0.19 -13.26 -15.23
CA LEU A 133 -0.06 -12.16 -16.17
C LEU A 133 1.33 -12.23 -16.84
N VAL A 134 1.35 -12.28 -18.17
CA VAL A 134 2.58 -12.16 -18.96
C VAL A 134 2.99 -10.68 -18.95
N SER A 135 4.08 -10.35 -18.27
CA SER A 135 4.68 -9.01 -18.29
C SER A 135 5.87 -9.01 -19.24
N VAL A 136 6.13 -7.88 -19.92
CA VAL A 136 7.31 -7.65 -20.79
C VAL A 136 8.64 -7.65 -20.03
N HIS A 137 8.61 -7.86 -18.72
CA HIS A 137 9.77 -7.92 -17.82
C HIS A 137 10.15 -9.35 -17.39
N ALA A 138 9.59 -10.37 -18.03
CA ALA A 138 9.94 -11.78 -17.79
C ALA A 138 11.31 -12.14 -18.38
#